data_AF-A0A9D9XTB4-F1
#
_entry.id   AF-A0A9D9XTB4-F1
#
_cell.length_a   1.000
_cell.length_b   1.000
_cell.length_c   1.000
_cell.angle_alpha   90.00
_cell.angle_beta   90.00
_cell.angle_gamma   90.00
#
_symmetry.space_group_name_H-M   'P 1'
#
loop_
_entity.id
_entity.type
_entity.pdbx_description
1 polymer ?
#
loop_
_entity_poly.entity_id
_entity_poly.type
_entity_poly.pdbx_seq_one_letter_code
_entity_poly.pdbx_strand_id
1 'polypeptide(L)'
;MTMNYCALCGAQLVAGVPAGDDRERPACSACARVYYRNPEVHVGCIVCQPDGHTPALLLAQAGRGEKIQSAVLRALEPALTAASPREEDLVLYATLTDAGSEHLFLVFRAPGGCLEAAAQGVAQPPWAPELLAHFARERITHRFDVYTGHHDGVRLQLRAVPTDRGTTA
;
A
#
# COMPACT_ATOMS: atom_id res chain seq x y z
N MET A 1 9.67 -1.48 15.15
CA MET A 1 10.20 -1.75 16.51
C MET A 1 10.99 -3.06 16.48
N THR A 2 12.28 -3.06 16.85
CA THR A 2 13.12 -4.26 16.86
C THR A 2 12.88 -5.09 18.13
N MET A 3 12.44 -6.34 17.98
CA MET A 3 12.35 -7.28 19.11
C MET A 3 13.74 -7.76 19.51
N ASN A 4 14.13 -7.49 20.76
CA ASN A 4 15.42 -7.91 21.31
C ASN A 4 15.33 -9.22 22.12
N TYR A 5 14.12 -9.59 22.56
CA TYR A 5 13.87 -10.73 23.44
C TYR A 5 12.72 -11.60 22.92
N CYS A 6 12.77 -12.90 23.21
CA CYS A 6 11.78 -13.89 22.84
C CYS A 6 10.50 -13.72 23.67
N ALA A 7 9.38 -13.46 23.00
CA ALA A 7 8.06 -13.35 23.64
C ALA A 7 7.58 -14.65 24.31
N LEU A 8 8.15 -15.81 23.98
CA LEU A 8 7.78 -17.09 24.56
C LEU A 8 8.56 -17.43 25.84
N CYS A 9 9.87 -17.15 25.88
CA CYS A 9 10.75 -17.63 26.96
C CYS A 9 11.66 -16.56 27.56
N GLY A 10 11.59 -15.31 27.09
CA GLY A 10 12.37 -14.18 27.60
C GLY A 10 13.85 -14.15 27.19
N ALA A 11 14.37 -15.19 26.53
CA ALA A 11 15.77 -15.23 26.08
C ALA A 11 16.06 -14.18 24.99
N GLN A 12 17.31 -13.72 24.90
CA GLN A 12 17.74 -12.77 23.88
C GLN A 12 17.64 -13.38 22.48
N LEU A 13 17.16 -12.59 21.51
CA LEU A 13 17.10 -13.02 20.10
C LEU A 13 18.45 -12.80 19.43
N VAL A 14 18.82 -13.75 18.56
CA VAL A 14 20.00 -13.69 17.70
C VAL A 14 19.55 -13.63 16.24
N ALA A 15 20.22 -12.83 15.42
CA ALA A 15 20.00 -12.85 13.97
C ALA A 15 20.73 -14.04 13.36
N GLY A 16 20.05 -14.81 12.52
CA GLY A 16 20.65 -15.89 11.74
C GLY A 16 19.69 -16.36 10.65
N VAL A 17 20.18 -17.17 9.70
CA VAL A 17 19.34 -17.75 8.64
C VAL A 17 18.82 -19.12 9.12
N PRO A 18 17.51 -19.29 9.39
CA PRO A 18 16.96 -20.59 9.74
C PRO A 18 17.13 -21.62 8.62
N ALA A 19 17.16 -22.91 8.96
CA ALA A 19 17.21 -23.97 7.96
C ALA A 19 15.99 -23.90 7.03
N GLY A 20 16.24 -23.75 5.72
CA GLY A 20 15.19 -23.63 4.69
C GLY A 20 14.68 -22.20 4.45
N ASP A 21 15.24 -21.18 5.12
CA ASP A 21 15.02 -19.76 4.82
C ASP A 21 16.20 -19.22 3.97
N ASP A 22 15.98 -18.11 3.28
CA ASP A 22 16.98 -17.42 2.45
C ASP A 22 17.41 -16.07 3.03
N ARG A 23 16.83 -15.67 4.18
CA ARG A 23 17.11 -14.37 4.82
C ARG A 23 17.36 -14.52 6.30
N GLU A 24 18.09 -13.55 6.85
CA GLU A 24 18.31 -13.45 8.28
C GLU A 24 16.98 -13.17 9.01
N ARG A 25 16.74 -13.93 10.05
CA ARG A 25 15.60 -13.80 10.96
C ARG A 25 16.09 -13.70 12.39
N PRO A 26 15.40 -12.91 13.24
CA PRO A 26 15.54 -13.04 14.67
C PRO A 26 15.06 -14.44 15.10
N ALA A 27 15.95 -15.22 15.66
CA ALA A 27 15.67 -16.55 16.19
C ALA A 27 16.06 -16.61 17.67
N CYS A 28 15.28 -17.36 18.45
CA CYS A 28 15.60 -17.62 19.85
C CYS A 28 16.52 -18.85 19.96
N SER A 29 17.72 -18.67 20.53
CA SER A 29 18.66 -19.78 20.76
C SER A 29 18.18 -20.77 21.83
N ALA A 30 17.31 -20.35 22.76
CA ALA A 30 16.84 -21.19 23.86
C ALA A 30 15.66 -22.10 23.50
N CYS A 31 14.73 -21.64 22.64
CA CYS A 31 13.52 -22.38 22.30
C CYS A 31 13.33 -22.60 20.79
N ALA A 32 14.33 -22.25 19.97
CA ALA A 32 14.33 -22.38 18.51
C ALA A 32 13.19 -21.64 17.77
N ARG A 33 12.47 -20.73 18.43
CA ARG A 33 11.41 -19.94 17.80
C ARG A 33 12.00 -18.92 16.83
N VAL A 34 11.56 -18.97 15.57
CA VAL A 34 11.87 -17.97 14.54
C VAL A 34 10.79 -16.89 14.52
N TYR A 35 11.20 -15.63 14.47
CA TYR A 35 10.29 -14.47 14.40
C TYR A 35 10.32 -13.89 12.99
N TYR A 36 9.23 -14.09 12.27
CA TYR A 36 9.02 -13.43 10.98
C TYR A 36 8.53 -12.00 11.21
N ARG A 37 9.15 -11.04 10.51
CA ARG A 37 8.60 -9.69 10.40
C ARG A 37 7.72 -9.64 9.16
N ASN A 38 6.45 -9.35 9.38
CA ASN A 38 5.55 -9.03 8.29
C ASN A 38 5.74 -7.55 7.94
N PRO A 39 5.80 -7.18 6.65
CA PRO A 39 5.83 -5.79 6.26
C PRO A 39 4.63 -5.03 6.82
N GLU A 40 4.85 -3.75 7.16
CA GLU A 40 3.79 -2.84 7.54
C GLU A 40 2.94 -2.52 6.31
N VAL A 41 1.63 -2.71 6.43
CA VAL A 41 0.70 -2.47 5.33
C VAL A 41 0.21 -1.04 5.43
N HIS A 42 0.53 -0.26 4.41
CA HIS A 42 -0.02 1.07 4.18
C HIS A 42 -1.10 0.96 3.11
N VAL A 43 -2.24 1.60 3.36
CA VAL A 43 -3.36 1.61 2.44
C VAL A 43 -3.72 3.04 2.10
N GLY A 44 -4.18 3.27 0.89
CA GLY A 44 -4.55 4.61 0.48
C GLY A 44 -5.46 4.65 -0.72
N CYS A 45 -5.95 5.84 -1.03
CA CYS A 45 -6.80 6.09 -2.17
C CYS A 45 -6.31 7.30 -2.95
N ILE A 46 -6.32 7.17 -4.28
CA ILE A 46 -6.14 8.30 -5.19
C ILE A 46 -7.45 9.11 -5.17
N VAL A 47 -7.30 10.40 -4.91
CA VAL A 47 -8.37 11.40 -4.84
C VAL A 47 -8.05 12.55 -5.79
N CYS A 48 -9.02 13.40 -6.08
CA CYS A 48 -8.81 14.65 -6.79
C CYS A 48 -8.97 15.82 -5.83
N GLN A 49 -8.12 16.83 -5.97
CA GLN A 49 -8.30 18.08 -5.25
C GLN A 49 -9.64 18.72 -5.63
N PRO A 50 -10.14 19.70 -4.83
CA PRO A 50 -11.38 20.43 -5.14
C PRO A 50 -11.37 21.19 -6.48
N ASP A 51 -10.23 21.23 -7.19
CA ASP A 51 -10.15 21.69 -8.57
C ASP A 51 -10.67 20.67 -9.60
N GLY A 52 -11.06 19.47 -9.14
CA GLY A 52 -11.58 18.35 -9.94
C GLY A 52 -10.52 17.66 -10.84
N HIS A 53 -9.30 18.18 -10.90
CA HIS A 53 -8.36 17.83 -11.95
C HIS A 53 -7.04 17.29 -11.41
N THR A 54 -6.59 17.75 -10.26
CA THR A 54 -5.27 17.41 -9.73
C THR A 54 -5.36 16.17 -8.85
N PRO A 55 -4.80 15.02 -9.27
CA PRO A 55 -4.83 13.82 -8.45
C PRO A 55 -3.86 13.96 -7.27
N ALA A 56 -4.28 13.47 -6.12
CA ALA A 56 -3.51 13.37 -4.90
C ALA A 56 -3.71 11.98 -4.29
N LEU A 57 -2.89 11.63 -3.29
CA LEU A 57 -2.94 10.33 -2.64
C LEU A 57 -3.11 10.54 -1.13
N LEU A 58 -4.12 9.90 -0.56
CA LEU A 58 -4.30 9.83 0.89
C LEU A 58 -3.87 8.44 1.34
N LEU A 59 -2.94 8.38 2.29
CA LEU A 59 -2.35 7.13 2.80
C LEU A 59 -2.46 7.08 4.32
N ALA A 60 -2.72 5.89 4.86
CA ALA A 60 -2.60 5.60 6.27
C ALA A 60 -2.03 4.19 6.47
N GLN A 61 -1.44 3.95 7.64
CA GLN A 61 -1.09 2.60 8.05
C GLN A 61 -2.37 1.83 8.43
N ALA A 62 -2.47 0.59 7.97
CA ALA A 62 -3.52 -0.33 8.38
C ALA A 62 -3.23 -0.87 9.78
N GLY A 63 -4.27 -0.91 10.62
CA GLY A 63 -4.22 -1.48 11.95
C GLY A 63 -4.17 -3.00 11.94
N ARG A 64 -3.73 -3.59 13.06
CA ARG A 64 -3.67 -5.04 13.22
C ARG A 64 -5.07 -5.64 13.20
N GLY A 65 -5.33 -6.54 12.24
CA GLY A 65 -6.64 -7.19 12.07
C GLY A 65 -7.72 -6.27 11.48
N GLU A 66 -7.35 -5.06 11.05
CA GLU A 66 -8.24 -4.16 10.33
C GLU A 66 -8.48 -4.68 8.91
N LYS A 67 -9.72 -4.55 8.43
CA LYS A 67 -10.01 -4.81 7.01
C LYS A 67 -9.36 -3.72 6.16
N ILE A 68 -8.76 -4.13 5.04
CA ILE A 68 -8.02 -3.23 4.15
C ILE A 68 -8.91 -2.08 3.66
N GLN A 69 -10.13 -2.36 3.18
CA GLN A 69 -11.04 -1.32 2.71
C GLN A 69 -11.47 -0.36 3.84
N SER A 70 -11.77 -0.86 5.04
CA SER A 70 -12.11 -0.01 6.18
C SER A 70 -10.96 0.94 6.54
N ALA A 71 -9.71 0.46 6.47
CA ALA A 71 -8.53 1.27 6.69
C ALA A 71 -8.37 2.38 5.64
N VAL A 72 -8.74 2.12 4.38
CA VAL A 72 -8.78 3.14 3.31
C VAL A 72 -9.85 4.19 3.61
N LEU A 73 -11.07 3.77 3.99
CA LEU A 73 -12.15 4.71 4.33
C LEU A 73 -11.77 5.62 5.50
N ARG A 74 -11.11 5.05 6.53
CA ARG A 74 -10.57 5.83 7.66
C ARG A 74 -9.51 6.84 7.22
N ALA A 75 -8.68 6.52 6.24
CA ALA A 75 -7.69 7.44 5.69
C ALA A 75 -8.34 8.59 4.89
N LEU A 76 -9.47 8.32 4.25
CA LEU A 76 -10.21 9.27 3.42
C LEU A 76 -11.06 10.24 4.24
N GLU A 77 -11.73 9.75 5.29
CA GLU A 77 -12.76 10.47 6.05
C GLU A 77 -12.39 11.93 6.39
N PRO A 78 -11.19 12.25 6.91
CA PRO A 78 -10.87 13.62 7.32
C PRO A 78 -10.77 14.62 6.16
N ALA A 79 -10.62 14.15 4.93
CA ALA A 79 -10.32 14.96 3.76
C ALA A 79 -11.44 14.99 2.71
N LEU A 80 -12.45 14.12 2.82
CA LEU A 80 -13.54 14.05 1.85
C LEU A 80 -14.41 15.30 1.88
N THR A 81 -14.70 15.84 0.70
CA THR A 81 -15.67 16.94 0.52
C THR A 81 -17.03 16.44 0.03
N ALA A 82 -17.09 15.17 -0.37
CA ALA A 82 -18.28 14.48 -0.86
C ALA A 82 -18.68 13.32 0.07
N ALA A 83 -19.74 12.61 -0.30
CA ALA A 83 -20.15 11.41 0.43
C ALA A 83 -19.05 10.34 0.43
N SER A 84 -18.86 9.67 1.57
CA SER A 84 -17.93 8.56 1.69
C SER A 84 -18.35 7.39 0.80
N PRO A 85 -17.43 6.77 0.03
CA PRO A 85 -17.74 5.59 -0.76
C PRO A 85 -18.02 4.38 0.14
N ARG A 86 -18.67 3.36 -0.40
CA ARG A 86 -18.79 2.05 0.27
C ARG A 86 -17.49 1.27 0.11
N GLU A 87 -17.26 0.27 0.96
CA GLU A 87 -16.05 -0.57 0.88
C GLU A 87 -15.94 -1.28 -0.47
N GLU A 88 -17.05 -1.75 -1.03
CA GLU A 88 -17.12 -2.43 -2.32
C GLU A 88 -16.89 -1.51 -3.53
N ASP A 89 -17.00 -0.19 -3.35
CA ASP A 89 -16.75 0.77 -4.44
C ASP A 89 -15.23 0.97 -4.65
N LEU A 90 -14.41 0.65 -3.64
CA LEU A 90 -12.96 0.82 -3.73
C LEU A 90 -12.35 -0.22 -4.68
N VAL A 91 -11.77 0.27 -5.78
CA VAL A 91 -11.09 -0.56 -6.77
C VAL A 91 -9.58 -0.50 -6.53
N LEU A 92 -8.95 -1.66 -6.35
CA LEU A 92 -7.50 -1.76 -6.24
C LEU A 92 -6.86 -1.22 -7.53
N TYR A 93 -5.92 -0.30 -7.39
CA TYR A 93 -5.21 0.33 -8.49
C TYR A 93 -3.77 -0.14 -8.58
N ALA A 94 -3.05 -0.14 -7.45
CA ALA A 94 -1.67 -0.59 -7.44
C ALA A 94 -1.28 -1.25 -6.11
N THR A 95 -0.41 -2.26 -6.19
CA THR A 95 0.36 -2.78 -5.04
C THR A 95 1.81 -2.38 -5.22
N LEU A 96 2.39 -1.67 -4.24
CA LEU A 96 3.71 -1.07 -4.37
C LEU A 96 4.62 -1.45 -3.19
N THR A 97 5.91 -1.51 -3.47
CA THR A 97 6.98 -1.68 -2.48
C THR A 97 8.07 -0.63 -2.73
N ASP A 98 8.81 -0.28 -1.69
CA ASP A 98 9.94 0.66 -1.79
C ASP A 98 11.21 0.02 -1.24
N ALA A 99 12.31 0.17 -1.98
CA ALA A 99 13.60 -0.42 -1.65
C ALA A 99 14.09 0.06 -0.28
N GLY A 100 14.49 -0.90 0.56
CA GLY A 100 15.01 -0.61 1.89
C GLY A 100 13.93 -0.32 2.95
N SER A 101 12.64 -0.45 2.62
CA SER A 101 11.54 -0.40 3.59
C SER A 101 10.88 -1.77 3.79
N GLU A 102 10.37 -2.04 4.98
CA GLU A 102 9.45 -3.17 5.22
C GLU A 102 8.00 -2.73 4.98
N HIS A 103 7.73 -1.89 3.98
CA HIS A 103 6.38 -1.36 3.71
C HIS A 103 5.78 -1.98 2.45
N LEU A 104 4.51 -2.39 2.57
CA LEU A 104 3.66 -2.77 1.45
C LEU A 104 2.54 -1.73 1.31
N PHE A 105 2.41 -1.14 0.12
CA PHE A 105 1.39 -0.15 -0.15
C PHE A 105 0.28 -0.73 -1.02
N LEU A 106 -0.97 -0.60 -0.59
CA LEU A 106 -2.15 -0.93 -1.37
C LEU A 106 -2.90 0.36 -1.72
N VAL A 107 -2.85 0.75 -2.99
CA VAL A 107 -3.46 1.99 -3.47
C VAL A 107 -4.74 1.66 -4.20
N PHE A 108 -5.81 2.33 -3.81
CA PHE A 108 -7.16 2.21 -4.36
C PHE A 108 -7.57 3.46 -5.13
N ARG A 109 -8.66 3.35 -5.88
CA ARG A 109 -9.38 4.46 -6.49
C ARG A 109 -10.89 4.22 -6.36
N ALA A 110 -11.68 5.27 -6.57
CA ALA A 110 -13.12 5.13 -6.72
C ALA A 110 -13.54 4.73 -8.14
N PRO A 111 -14.76 4.20 -8.33
CA PRO A 111 -15.34 3.97 -9.66
C PRO A 111 -15.50 5.32 -10.37
N GLY A 112 -15.07 5.41 -11.63
CA GLY A 112 -15.14 6.66 -12.42
C GLY A 112 -13.89 7.54 -12.38
N GLY A 113 -12.90 7.23 -11.54
CA GLY A 113 -11.61 7.92 -11.53
C GLY A 113 -11.16 8.24 -10.11
N CYS A 114 -11.63 9.35 -9.56
CA CYS A 114 -11.17 9.87 -8.27
C CYS A 114 -12.32 10.50 -7.48
N LEU A 115 -12.25 10.42 -6.15
CA LEU A 115 -13.15 11.14 -5.22
C LEU A 115 -12.62 12.55 -4.99
N GLU A 116 -13.49 13.53 -4.83
CA GLU A 116 -13.05 14.87 -4.41
C GLU A 116 -12.67 14.89 -2.92
N ALA A 117 -11.44 15.30 -2.64
CA ALA A 117 -10.91 15.42 -1.29
C ALA A 117 -9.79 16.47 -1.20
N ALA A 118 -9.73 17.18 -0.07
CA ALA A 118 -8.71 18.19 0.21
C ALA A 118 -7.45 17.55 0.82
N ALA A 119 -6.54 17.02 -0.02
CA ALA A 119 -5.32 16.35 0.41
C ALA A 119 -4.13 17.28 0.76
N GLN A 120 -4.40 18.50 1.24
CA GLN A 120 -3.36 19.51 1.48
C GLN A 120 -2.48 19.14 2.68
N GLY A 121 -1.15 19.25 2.51
CA GLY A 121 -0.18 19.04 3.61
C GLY A 121 0.08 17.57 3.99
N VAL A 122 -0.46 16.60 3.24
CA VAL A 122 -0.23 15.17 3.49
C VAL A 122 1.13 14.76 2.93
N ALA A 123 2.01 14.26 3.80
CA ALA A 123 3.31 13.73 3.39
C ALA A 123 3.13 12.57 2.40
N GLN A 124 3.84 12.65 1.27
CA GLN A 124 3.77 11.65 0.21
C GLN A 124 5.03 10.79 0.18
N PRO A 125 4.92 9.49 -0.09
CA PRO A 125 6.09 8.66 -0.34
C PRO A 125 6.78 9.10 -1.65
N PRO A 126 8.10 8.83 -1.81
CA PRO A 126 8.88 9.28 -2.96
C PRO A 126 8.31 8.89 -4.33
N TRP A 127 7.65 7.73 -4.40
CA TRP A 127 7.06 7.20 -5.64
C TRP A 127 5.69 7.81 -6.01
N ALA A 128 5.02 8.52 -5.08
CA ALA A 128 3.66 9.00 -5.31
C ALA A 128 3.53 9.92 -6.53
N PRO A 129 4.45 10.87 -6.81
CA PRO A 129 4.35 11.72 -7.99
C PRO A 129 4.33 10.93 -9.31
N GLU A 130 5.14 9.87 -9.43
CA GLU A 130 5.16 9.03 -10.63
C GLU A 130 3.87 8.22 -10.80
N LEU A 131 3.33 7.67 -9.70
CA LEU A 131 2.05 6.96 -9.72
C LEU A 131 0.90 7.88 -10.10
N LEU A 132 0.84 9.08 -9.51
CA LEU A 132 -0.20 10.07 -9.78
C LEU A 132 -0.13 10.61 -11.21
N ALA A 133 1.07 10.81 -11.75
CA ALA A 133 1.27 11.16 -13.16
C ALA A 133 0.81 10.03 -14.09
N HIS A 134 1.05 8.76 -13.72
CA HIS A 134 0.52 7.61 -14.47
C HIS A 134 -1.00 7.56 -14.46
N PHE A 135 -1.60 7.71 -13.27
CA PHE A 135 -3.05 7.76 -13.10
C PHE A 135 -3.70 8.91 -13.89
N ALA A 136 -3.09 10.09 -13.88
CA ALA A 136 -3.59 11.25 -14.62
C ALA A 136 -3.72 10.98 -16.14
N ARG A 137 -2.76 10.24 -16.72
CA ARG A 137 -2.81 9.84 -18.14
C ARG A 137 -3.92 8.82 -18.40
N GLU A 138 -4.07 7.83 -17.54
CA GLU A 138 -5.13 6.82 -17.69
C GLU A 138 -6.53 7.42 -17.59
N ARG A 139 -6.70 8.42 -16.73
CA ARG A 139 -7.98 9.14 -16.57
C ARG A 139 -8.47 9.78 -17.87
N ILE A 140 -7.56 10.24 -18.75
CA ILE A 140 -7.92 10.79 -20.07
C ILE A 140 -8.62 9.72 -20.94
N THR A 141 -8.15 8.48 -20.85
CA THR A 141 -8.66 7.37 -21.67
C THR A 141 -9.78 6.59 -20.98
N HIS A 142 -10.03 6.85 -19.69
CA HIS A 142 -10.91 6.05 -18.82
C HIS A 142 -10.60 4.55 -18.82
N ARG A 143 -9.34 4.18 -19.12
CA ARG A 143 -8.85 2.80 -19.08
C ARG A 143 -7.86 2.68 -17.94
N PHE A 144 -8.27 1.93 -16.93
CA PHE A 144 -7.46 1.65 -15.76
C PHE A 144 -7.16 0.16 -15.72
N ASP A 145 -5.88 -0.16 -15.54
CA ASP A 145 -5.43 -1.51 -15.20
C ASP A 145 -5.06 -1.59 -13.71
N VAL A 146 -4.79 -2.81 -13.24
CA VAL A 146 -4.23 -3.04 -11.90
C VAL A 146 -2.72 -3.18 -12.05
N TYR A 147 -1.95 -2.57 -11.17
CA TYR A 147 -0.50 -2.57 -11.26
C TYR A 147 0.17 -3.24 -10.05
N THR A 148 1.28 -3.93 -10.30
CA THR A 148 2.30 -4.20 -9.29
C THR A 148 3.47 -3.26 -9.53
N GLY A 149 4.09 -2.74 -8.48
CA GLY A 149 5.24 -1.86 -8.64
C GLY A 149 6.29 -1.95 -7.55
N HIS A 150 7.48 -1.50 -7.92
CA HIS A 150 8.63 -1.43 -7.04
C HIS A 150 9.35 -0.10 -7.29
N HIS A 151 9.60 0.66 -6.23
CA HIS A 151 10.44 1.84 -6.27
C HIS A 151 11.84 1.47 -5.79
N ASP A 152 12.85 1.68 -6.63
CA ASP A 152 14.25 1.27 -6.37
C ASP A 152 15.07 2.33 -5.61
N GLY A 153 14.40 3.37 -5.10
CA GLY A 153 15.01 4.56 -4.49
C GLY A 153 15.22 5.70 -5.48
N VAL A 154 15.09 5.45 -6.80
CA VAL A 154 15.24 6.46 -7.85
C VAL A 154 13.99 6.58 -8.70
N ARG A 155 13.39 5.44 -9.07
CA ARG A 155 12.25 5.40 -9.99
C ARG A 155 11.22 4.35 -9.61
N LEU A 156 9.96 4.68 -9.83
CA LEU A 156 8.86 3.72 -9.75
C LEU A 156 8.76 2.89 -11.03
N GLN A 157 8.91 1.56 -10.88
CA GLN A 157 8.68 0.59 -11.94
C GLN A 157 7.29 -0.01 -11.78
N LEU A 158 6.39 0.25 -12.73
CA LEU A 158 5.02 -0.31 -12.75
C LEU A 158 4.90 -1.41 -13.80
N ARG A 159 4.20 -2.49 -13.45
CA ARG A 159 3.81 -3.57 -14.36
C ARG A 159 2.32 -3.82 -14.23
N ALA A 160 1.61 -3.75 -15.35
CA ALA A 160 0.20 -4.11 -15.39
C ALA A 160 0.05 -5.61 -15.07
N VAL A 161 -0.86 -5.92 -14.17
CA VAL A 161 -1.27 -7.28 -13.85
C VAL A 161 -2.18 -7.74 -14.99
N PRO A 162 -1.85 -8.84 -15.70
CA PRO A 162 -2.76 -9.43 -16.66
C PRO A 162 -4.03 -9.80 -15.92
N THR A 163 -5.11 -9.09 -16.24
CA THR A 163 -6.43 -9.51 -15.83
C THR A 163 -6.93 -10.41 -16.95
N ASP A 164 -7.35 -11.63 -16.63
CA ASP A 164 -8.22 -12.41 -17.51
C ASP A 164 -9.54 -11.64 -17.63
N ARG A 165 -9.53 -10.55 -18.41
CA ARG A 165 -10.74 -10.02 -18.99
C ARG A 165 -11.12 -11.06 -20.02
N GLY A 166 -11.85 -12.08 -19.56
CA GLY A 166 -12.50 -13.05 -20.41
C GLY A 166 -13.10 -12.28 -21.56
N THR A 167 -12.58 -12.56 -22.76
CA THR A 167 -13.16 -12.04 -23.99
C THR A 167 -14.51 -12.73 -24.08
N THR A 168 -15.56 -12.10 -23.56
CA THR A 168 -16.92 -12.51 -23.88
C THR A 168 -17.11 -12.18 -25.36
N ALA A 169 -16.83 -13.18 -26.19
CA ALA A 169 -17.28 -13.28 -27.57
C ALA A 169 -18.81 -13.41 -27.61
#